data_AF-A0A370EXD6-F1
#
_entry.id   AF-A0A370EXD6-F1
#
_cell.length_a   1.000
_cell.length_b   1.000
_cell.length_c   1.000
_cell.angle_alpha   90.00
_cell.angle_beta   90.00
_cell.angle_gamma   90.00
#
_symmetry.space_group_name_H-M   'P 1'
#
loop_
_entity.id
_entity.type
_entity.pdbx_description
1 polymer ?
#
loop_
_entity_poly.entity_id
_entity_poly.type
_entity_poly.pdbx_seq_one_letter_code
_entity_poly.pdbx_strand_id
1 'polypeptide(L)' 'MERKSIGTTARTGEICPESGVWRVGGKPSTTAPIAKGNRMPPYGGGAVTWQLIQYA' A
#
# COMPACT_ATOMS: atom_id res chain seq x y z
N MET A 1 -1.79 -4.47 20.45
CA MET A 1 -1.72 -3.56 19.29
C MET A 1 -1.08 -4.33 18.14
N GLU A 2 -1.89 -4.95 17.29
CA GLU A 2 -1.42 -5.71 16.13
C GLU A 2 -0.95 -4.74 15.04
N ARG A 3 0.36 -4.57 14.94
CA ARG A 3 0.98 -3.97 13.76
C ARG A 3 0.86 -5.00 12.64
N LYS A 4 0.27 -4.62 11.51
CA LYS A 4 0.20 -5.49 10.33
C LYS A 4 1.62 -5.77 9.87
N SER A 5 1.94 -7.03 9.58
CA SER A 5 3.28 -7.44 9.17
C SER A 5 3.70 -6.79 7.84
N ILE A 6 5.00 -6.48 7.70
CA ILE A 6 5.62 -6.20 6.39
C ILE A 6 5.30 -7.36 5.46
N GLY A 7 4.85 -7.05 4.25
CA GLY A 7 4.28 -8.00 3.30
C GLY A 7 2.75 -7.96 3.24
N THR A 8 2.08 -7.20 4.12
CA THR A 8 0.65 -6.92 4.02
C THR A 8 0.34 -6.37 2.63
N THR A 9 -0.68 -6.91 1.99
CA THR A 9 -1.20 -6.41 0.72
C THR A 9 -2.53 -5.71 0.92
N ALA A 10 -2.79 -4.68 0.13
CA ALA A 10 -4.04 -3.95 0.09
C ALA A 10 -4.30 -3.45 -1.33
N ARG A 11 -5.57 -3.34 -1.75
CA ARG A 11 -5.89 -2.84 -3.09
C ARG A 11 -6.10 -1.34 -3.08
N THR A 12 -5.85 -0.74 -4.24
CA THR A 12 -6.26 0.63 -4.55
C THR A 12 -7.72 0.88 -4.16
N GLY A 13 -7.99 1.98 -3.46
CA GLY A 13 -9.31 2.34 -2.96
C GLY A 13 -9.65 1.78 -1.58
N GLU A 14 -8.95 0.75 -1.09
CA GLU A 14 -9.10 0.29 0.29
C GLU A 14 -8.44 1.24 1.28
N ILE A 15 -8.90 1.19 2.53
CA ILE A 15 -8.27 1.90 3.64
C ILE A 15 -6.95 1.21 3.96
N CYS A 16 -5.88 2.00 3.96
CA CYS A 16 -4.56 1.55 4.29
C CYS A 16 -4.54 1.01 5.73
N PRO A 17 -4.19 -0.26 5.93
CA PRO A 17 -4.22 -0.86 7.25
C PRO A 17 -3.04 -0.44 8.12
N GLU A 18 -1.94 0.02 7.52
CA GLU A 18 -0.70 0.35 8.22
C GLU A 18 0.11 1.46 7.55
N SER A 19 0.65 2.38 8.36
CA SER A 19 1.47 3.48 7.87
C SER A 19 2.84 2.96 7.42
N GLY A 20 3.23 3.25 6.19
CA GLY A 20 4.52 2.84 5.68
C GLY A 20 4.75 3.09 4.22
N VAL A 21 5.86 2.56 3.71
CA VAL A 21 6.16 2.54 2.27
C VAL A 21 5.50 1.30 1.68
N TRP A 22 4.61 1.55 0.74
CA TRP A 22 3.89 0.52 0.00
C TRP A 22 4.44 0.44 -1.42
N ARG A 23 4.65 -0.77 -1.91
CA ARG A 23 5.09 -1.07 -3.27
C ARG A 23 3.94 -1.64 -4.09
N VAL A 24 3.75 -1.16 -5.30
CA VAL A 24 2.81 -1.74 -6.26
C VAL A 24 3.32 -3.11 -6.70
N GLY A 25 2.50 -4.14 -6.46
CA GLY A 25 2.66 -5.49 -6.98
C GLY A 25 2.26 -5.52 -8.45
N GLY A 26 3.19 -5.15 -9.34
CA GLY A 26 2.99 -5.11 -10.78
C GLY A 26 4.18 -4.51 -11.53
N LYS A 27 4.10 -4.48 -12.86
CA LYS A 27 4.98 -3.67 -13.72
C LYS A 27 4.15 -2.48 -14.21
N PRO A 28 4.54 -1.22 -13.92
CA PRO A 28 5.76 -0.78 -13.21
C PRO A 28 5.69 -0.99 -11.70
N SER A 29 6.83 -1.26 -11.05
CA SER A 29 6.90 -1.31 -9.59
C SER A 29 7.12 0.10 -9.03
N THR A 30 6.04 0.74 -8.63
CA THR A 30 6.05 2.05 -7.95
C THR A 30 6.05 1.85 -6.44
N THR A 31 6.77 2.69 -5.70
CA THR A 31 6.65 2.77 -4.24
C THR A 31 6.05 4.11 -3.86
N ALA A 32 5.18 4.12 -2.84
CA ALA A 32 4.58 5.32 -2.30
C ALA A 32 4.46 5.22 -0.77
N PRO A 33 4.75 6.29 -0.03
CA PRO A 33 4.46 6.37 1.39
C PRO A 33 2.94 6.58 1.60
N ILE A 34 2.29 5.69 2.34
CA ILE A 34 0.85 5.74 2.63
C ILE A 34 0.68 5.56 4.14
N ALA A 35 -0.04 6.48 4.77
CA ALA A 35 -0.39 6.40 6.18
C ALA A 35 -1.61 5.49 6.42
N LYS A 36 -1.62 4.79 7.55
CA LYS A 36 -2.78 4.05 8.05
C LYS A 36 -4.01 4.95 8.09
N GLY A 37 -5.13 4.44 7.61
CA GLY A 37 -6.37 5.21 7.51
C GLY A 37 -6.53 5.99 6.20
N ASN A 38 -5.46 6.23 5.43
CA ASN A 38 -5.59 6.83 4.11
C ASN A 38 -6.07 5.81 3.07
N ARG A 39 -6.78 6.28 2.06
CA ARG A 39 -7.16 5.43 0.92
C ARG A 39 -5.97 5.20 0.01
N MET A 40 -5.78 3.96 -0.41
CA MET A 40 -4.69 3.63 -1.33
C MET A 40 -4.88 4.31 -2.68
N PRO A 41 -3.86 5.04 -3.17
CA PRO A 41 -3.99 5.79 -4.41
C PRO A 41 -4.02 4.84 -5.63
N PRO A 42 -4.82 5.18 -6.66
CA PRO A 42 -4.78 4.48 -7.94
C PRO A 42 -3.51 4.80 -8.71
N TYR A 43 -3.01 3.80 -9.45
CA TYR A 43 -1.85 3.97 -10.31
C TYR A 43 -2.24 3.75 -11.77
N GLY A 44 -1.96 4.72 -12.63
CA GLY A 44 -2.29 4.64 -14.06
C GLY A 44 -3.78 4.55 -14.38
N GLY A 45 -4.66 5.04 -13.50
CA GLY A 45 -6.12 4.93 -13.64
C GLY A 45 -6.67 3.53 -13.35
N GLY A 46 -5.81 2.58 -12.95
CA GLY A 46 -6.19 1.21 -12.62
C GLY A 46 -6.14 0.92 -11.11
N ALA A 47 -6.93 -0.07 -10.69
CA ALA A 47 -6.80 -0.64 -9.36
C ALA A 47 -5.56 -1.55 -9.32
N VAL A 48 -4.55 -1.13 -8.57
CA VAL A 48 -3.34 -1.92 -8.34
C VAL A 48 -3.31 -2.47 -6.92
N THR A 49 -2.61 -3.59 -6.76
CA THR A 49 -2.31 -4.16 -5.45
C THR A 49 -1.05 -3.52 -4.91
N TRP A 50 -1.11 -3.01 -3.70
CA TRP A 50 0.01 -2.47 -2.96
C TRP A 50 0.46 -3.48 -1.91
N GLN A 51 1.76 -3.51 -1.63
CA GLN A 51 2.40 -4.38 -0.65
C GLN A 51 3.27 -3.54 0.27
N LEU A 52 3.02 -3.62 1.57
CA LEU A 52 3.82 -2.93 2.59
C LEU A 52 5.23 -3.51 2.57
N ILE A 53 6.22 -2.70 2.25
CA ILE A 53 7.64 -3.12 2.23
C ILE A 53 8.43 -2.53 3.40
N GLN A 54 7.96 -1.44 3.99
CA GLN A 54 8.62 -0.77 5.10
C GLN A 54 7.60 -0.02 5.95
N TYR A 55 7.79 0.03 7.26
CA TYR A 55 7.02 0.91 8.14
C TYR A 55 7.52 2.37 8.03
N ALA A 56 6.64 3.33 8.28
CA ALA A 56 6.99 4.75 8.39
C ALA A 56 7.47 5.09 9.80
#